data_AF-A0A9W7G4T4-F1
#
_entry.id   AF-A0A9W7G4T4-F1
#
_cell.length_a   1.000
_cell.length_b   1.000
_cell.length_c   1.000
_cell.angle_alpha   90.00
_cell.angle_beta   90.00
_cell.angle_gamma   90.00
#
_symmetry.space_group_name_H-M   'P 1'
#
loop_
_entity.id
_entity.type
_entity.pdbx_description
1 polymer ?
#
loop_
_entity_poly.entity_id
_entity_poly.type
_entity_poly.pdbx_seq_one_letter_code
_entity_poly.pdbx_strand_id
1 'polypeptide(L)'
;MSFDPRSDADAYLASNKVIPLFHDLGTKLLYSKPSDPNAFLKSTLEEIQESKNRGVKSSFFTEKDVLTMYKMFDPTGRGSVSREQYGEALKSMGVDEPTVEVGEGRVGKEDFEKNFKIELDNLSLT
;
A
#
# COMPACT_ATOMS: atom_id res chain seq x y z
N MET A 1 -37.13 -17.07 -8.64
CA MET A 1 -35.77 -17.36 -8.19
C MET A 1 -35.80 -17.50 -6.68
N SER A 2 -35.32 -18.63 -6.14
CA SER A 2 -35.29 -18.85 -4.69
C SER A 2 -34.18 -17.99 -4.09
N PHE A 3 -34.49 -17.26 -3.01
CA PHE A 3 -33.53 -16.51 -2.22
C PHE A 3 -32.59 -17.52 -1.56
N ASP A 4 -31.31 -17.52 -1.96
CA ASP A 4 -30.27 -18.31 -1.31
C ASP A 4 -29.50 -17.42 -0.32
N PRO A 5 -29.69 -17.60 1.00
CA PRO A 5 -29.00 -16.82 2.01
C PRO A 5 -27.47 -16.88 1.91
N ARG A 6 -26.91 -17.95 1.32
CA ARG A 6 -25.45 -18.07 1.15
C ARG A 6 -24.95 -17.12 0.07
N SER A 7 -25.64 -17.07 -1.06
CA SER A 7 -25.31 -16.17 -2.17
C SER A 7 -25.33 -14.70 -1.74
N ASP A 8 -26.31 -14.32 -0.91
CA ASP A 8 -26.40 -12.97 -0.35
C ASP A 8 -25.24 -12.66 0.62
N ALA A 9 -24.88 -13.61 1.49
CA ALA A 9 -23.72 -13.48 2.37
C ALA A 9 -22.41 -13.35 1.59
N ASP A 10 -22.20 -14.15 0.56
CA ASP A 10 -21.00 -14.10 -0.29
C ASP A 10 -20.90 -12.76 -1.02
N ALA A 11 -22.02 -12.24 -1.53
CA ALA A 11 -22.08 -10.92 -2.17
C ALA A 11 -21.75 -9.79 -1.18
N TYR A 12 -22.24 -9.88 0.06
CA TYR A 12 -21.89 -8.92 1.11
C TYR A 12 -20.39 -8.95 1.45
N LEU A 13 -19.82 -10.14 1.63
CA LEU A 13 -18.40 -10.30 1.94
C LEU A 13 -17.50 -9.77 0.82
N ALA A 14 -17.88 -10.00 -0.44
CA ALA A 14 -17.15 -9.52 -1.61
C ALA A 14 -17.26 -7.99 -1.76
N SER A 15 -18.47 -7.44 -1.71
CA SER A 15 -18.69 -5.98 -1.88
C SER A 15 -18.02 -5.14 -0.79
N ASN A 16 -17.91 -5.68 0.42
CA ASN A 16 -17.27 -5.00 1.55
C ASN A 16 -15.80 -5.41 1.74
N LYS A 17 -15.22 -6.21 0.84
CA LYS A 17 -13.83 -6.69 0.89
C LYS A 17 -13.45 -7.28 2.26
N VAL A 18 -14.38 -7.97 2.91
CA VAL A 18 -14.19 -8.50 4.27
C VAL A 18 -13.07 -9.53 4.30
N ILE A 19 -13.04 -10.45 3.32
CA ILE A 19 -12.00 -11.48 3.23
C ILE A 19 -10.59 -10.88 3.04
N PRO A 20 -10.37 -9.94 2.08
CA PRO A 20 -9.12 -9.19 1.99
C PRO A 20 -8.69 -8.50 3.29
N LEU A 21 -9.62 -7.85 4.00
CA LEU A 21 -9.32 -7.19 5.27
C LEU A 21 -8.79 -8.18 6.32
N PHE A 22 -9.43 -9.34 6.45
CA PHE A 22 -8.97 -10.39 7.36
C PHE A 22 -7.58 -10.93 6.98
N HIS A 23 -7.29 -11.06 5.69
CA HIS A 23 -5.98 -11.50 5.22
C HIS A 23 -4.87 -10.50 5.59
N ASP A 24 -5.13 -9.20 5.44
CA ASP A 24 -4.19 -8.16 5.86
C ASP A 24 -3.97 -8.17 7.38
N LEU A 25 -5.05 -8.17 8.16
CA LEU A 25 -4.97 -8.24 9.62
C LEU A 25 -4.19 -9.47 10.10
N GLY A 26 -4.43 -10.63 9.47
CA GLY A 26 -3.69 -11.86 9.75
C GLY A 26 -2.20 -11.74 9.41
N THR A 27 -1.87 -11.13 8.26
CA THR A 27 -0.48 -10.87 7.86
C THR A 27 0.23 -9.95 8.85
N LYS A 28 -0.43 -8.86 9.25
CA LYS A 28 0.09 -7.92 10.26
C LYS A 28 0.36 -8.60 11.59
N LEU A 29 -0.56 -9.43 12.08
CA LEU A 29 -0.38 -10.22 13.30
C LEU A 29 0.80 -11.19 13.24
N LEU A 30 0.92 -11.94 12.13
CA LEU A 30 1.99 -12.91 11.94
C LEU A 30 3.37 -12.24 11.90
N TYR A 31 3.45 -11.04 11.32
CA TYR A 31 4.67 -10.26 11.23
C TYR A 31 5.03 -9.59 12.57
N SER A 32 4.10 -8.87 13.19
CA SER A 32 4.38 -8.06 14.38
C SER A 32 4.46 -8.88 15.67
N LYS A 33 3.79 -10.05 15.71
CA LYS A 33 3.72 -10.97 16.87
C LYS A 33 3.53 -10.21 18.20
N PRO A 34 2.45 -9.44 18.34
CA PRO A 34 2.24 -8.58 19.49
C PRO A 34 1.94 -9.42 20.74
N SER A 35 2.28 -8.89 21.92
CA SER A 35 1.96 -9.53 23.20
C SER A 35 0.46 -9.60 23.47
N ASP A 36 -0.32 -8.64 22.96
CA ASP A 36 -1.78 -8.62 23.00
C ASP A 36 -2.35 -8.48 21.57
N PRO A 37 -2.74 -9.60 20.93
CA PRO A 37 -3.31 -9.59 19.58
C PRO A 37 -4.62 -8.81 19.46
N ASN A 38 -5.48 -8.84 20.49
CA ASN A 38 -6.79 -8.20 20.43
C ASN A 38 -6.65 -6.68 20.48
N ALA A 39 -5.79 -6.18 21.37
CA ALA A 39 -5.50 -4.75 21.44
C ALA A 39 -4.87 -4.23 20.13
N PHE A 40 -3.92 -4.98 19.56
CA PHE A 40 -3.26 -4.64 18.30
C PHE A 40 -4.23 -4.61 17.11
N LEU A 41 -5.10 -5.62 16.99
CA LEU A 41 -6.11 -5.65 15.92
C LEU A 41 -7.10 -4.51 16.05
N LYS A 42 -7.55 -4.21 17.27
CA LYS A 42 -8.46 -3.09 17.53
C LYS A 42 -7.84 -1.77 17.09
N SER A 43 -6.62 -1.46 17.50
CA SER A 43 -5.94 -0.21 17.12
C SER A 43 -5.73 -0.13 15.61
N THR A 44 -5.36 -1.24 14.97
CA THR A 44 -5.20 -1.32 13.51
C THR A 44 -6.51 -1.00 12.79
N LEU A 45 -7.63 -1.54 13.26
CA LEU A 45 -8.95 -1.27 12.68
C LEU A 45 -9.40 0.18 12.90
N GLU A 46 -9.12 0.75 14.08
CA GLU A 46 -9.40 2.17 14.37
C GLU A 46 -8.60 3.08 13.43
N GLU A 47 -7.32 2.81 13.21
CA GLU A 47 -6.49 3.56 12.24
C GLU A 47 -7.01 3.47 10.81
N ILE A 48 -7.42 2.28 10.36
CA ILE A 48 -8.02 2.08 9.02
C ILE A 48 -9.33 2.87 8.90
N GLN A 49 -10.19 2.81 9.93
CA GLN A 49 -11.47 3.50 9.95
C GLN A 49 -11.28 5.02 9.92
N GLU A 50 -10.37 5.55 10.73
CA GLU A 50 -10.05 6.97 10.75
C GLU A 50 -9.49 7.44 9.41
N SER A 51 -8.61 6.65 8.79
CA SER A 51 -8.01 6.98 7.51
C SER A 51 -9.07 7.03 6.41
N LYS A 52 -9.99 6.06 6.39
CA LYS A 52 -11.17 6.07 5.52
C LYS A 52 -12.04 7.33 5.74
N ASN A 53 -12.29 7.71 6.99
CA ASN A 53 -13.07 8.91 7.32
C ASN A 53 -12.38 10.21 6.89
N ARG A 54 -11.05 10.25 6.92
CA ARG A 54 -10.24 11.37 6.43
C ARG A 54 -10.09 11.38 4.90
N GLY A 55 -10.58 10.36 4.20
CA GLY A 55 -10.34 10.17 2.76
C GLY A 55 -8.89 9.88 2.41
N VAL A 56 -8.08 9.48 3.40
CA VAL A 56 -6.68 9.12 3.21
C VAL A 56 -6.62 7.62 2.94
N LYS A 57 -6.11 7.25 1.76
CA LYS A 57 -5.89 5.85 1.40
C LYS A 57 -4.89 5.24 2.39
N SER A 58 -5.26 4.11 2.99
CA SER A 58 -4.35 3.37 3.87
C SER A 58 -3.45 2.50 3.01
N SER A 59 -2.21 2.92 2.81
CA SER A 59 -1.23 2.13 2.07
C SER A 59 -0.63 1.05 2.95
N PHE A 60 -0.42 -0.13 2.37
CA PHE A 60 0.36 -1.20 3.01
C PHE A 60 1.82 -0.79 3.19
N PHE A 61 2.30 0.17 2.39
CA PHE A 61 3.67 0.61 2.37
C PHE A 61 3.88 1.78 3.32
N THR A 62 4.92 1.67 4.14
CA THR A 62 5.34 2.72 5.08
C THR A 62 6.30 3.69 4.41
N GLU A 63 6.50 4.86 5.02
CA GLU A 63 7.55 5.81 4.58
C GLU A 63 8.95 5.19 4.60
N LYS A 64 9.17 4.25 5.53
CA LYS A 64 10.43 3.50 5.60
C LYS A 64 10.61 2.59 4.38
N ASP A 65 9.53 1.99 3.85
CA ASP A 65 9.60 1.12 2.67
C ASP A 65 9.94 1.95 1.43
N VAL A 66 9.30 3.11 1.26
CA VAL A 66 9.60 4.07 0.19
C VAL A 66 11.06 4.54 0.25
N LEU A 67 11.52 4.94 1.44
CA LEU A 67 12.92 5.36 1.65
C LEU A 67 13.92 4.22 1.40
N THR A 68 13.56 3.00 1.78
CA THR A 68 14.40 1.82 1.53
C THR A 68 14.51 1.58 0.03
N MET A 69 13.40 1.68 -0.69
CA MET A 69 13.39 1.51 -2.15
C MET A 69 14.25 2.55 -2.84
N TYR A 70 14.14 3.83 -2.45
CA TYR A 70 15.01 4.88 -2.97
C TYR A 70 16.50 4.56 -2.78
N LYS A 71 16.89 4.13 -1.57
CA LYS A 71 18.28 3.77 -1.27
C LYS A 71 18.79 2.57 -2.06
N MET A 72 17.92 1.61 -2.39
CA MET A 72 18.28 0.46 -3.22
C MET A 72 18.59 0.87 -4.66
N PHE A 73 17.93 1.91 -5.18
CA PHE A 73 18.09 2.38 -6.55
C PHE A 73 19.09 3.54 -6.71
N ASP A 74 19.51 4.20 -5.62
CA ASP A 74 20.69 5.08 -5.55
C ASP A 74 21.79 4.51 -4.64
N PRO A 75 22.43 3.38 -5.01
CA PRO A 75 23.50 2.79 -4.20
C PRO A 75 24.75 3.68 -4.12
N THR A 76 24.89 4.64 -5.04
CA THR A 76 26.03 5.57 -5.10
C THR A 76 25.86 6.81 -4.22
N GLY A 77 24.67 7.02 -3.65
CA GLY A 77 24.35 8.21 -2.85
C GLY A 77 24.44 9.51 -3.63
N ARG A 78 24.14 9.49 -4.94
CA ARG A 78 24.14 10.69 -5.81
C ARG A 78 22.98 11.65 -5.49
N GLY A 79 22.00 11.22 -4.70
CA GLY A 79 20.80 12.00 -4.39
C GLY A 79 19.79 12.02 -5.52
N SER A 80 19.94 11.15 -6.54
CA SER A 80 19.00 11.04 -7.65
C SER A 80 19.08 9.69 -8.37
N VAL A 81 17.94 9.21 -8.88
CA VAL A 81 17.82 7.99 -9.69
C VAL A 81 17.43 8.33 -11.13
N SER A 82 17.77 7.51 -12.12
CA SER A 82 17.30 7.71 -13.49
C SER A 82 15.81 7.34 -13.62
N ARG A 83 15.16 7.77 -14.71
CA ARG A 83 13.76 7.43 -15.00
C ARG A 83 13.55 5.93 -15.15
N GLU A 84 14.50 5.24 -15.77
CA GLU A 84 14.47 3.78 -15.92
C GLU A 84 14.55 3.10 -14.55
N GLN A 85 15.43 3.58 -13.67
CA GLN A 85 15.55 3.07 -12.31
C GLN A 85 14.28 3.33 -11.48
N TYR A 86 13.64 4.49 -11.65
CA TYR A 86 12.35 4.78 -11.03
C TYR A 86 11.24 3.83 -11.51
N GLY A 87 11.17 3.56 -12.82
CA GLY A 87 10.22 2.62 -13.39
C GLY A 87 10.42 1.18 -12.89
N GLU A 88 11.66 0.72 -12.83
CA GLU A 88 11.98 -0.61 -12.28
C GLU A 88 11.67 -0.71 -10.77
N ALA A 89 11.89 0.36 -10.01
CA ALA A 89 11.51 0.41 -8.60
C ALA A 89 9.99 0.27 -8.42
N LEU A 90 9.20 0.96 -9.23
CA LEU A 90 7.73 0.87 -9.22
C LEU A 90 7.25 -0.54 -9.59
N LYS A 91 7.84 -1.12 -10.63
CA LYS A 91 7.55 -2.48 -11.07
C LYS A 91 7.87 -3.53 -10.00
N SER A 92 8.97 -3.34 -9.25
CA SER A 92 9.33 -4.22 -8.13
C SER A 92 8.30 -4.21 -6.99
N MET A 93 7.45 -3.17 -6.93
CA MET A 93 6.38 -2.99 -5.96
C MET A 93 4.99 -3.31 -6.55
N GLY A 94 4.93 -3.85 -7.77
CA GLY A 94 3.69 -4.24 -8.45
C GLY A 94 2.96 -3.12 -9.18
N VAL A 95 3.61 -1.96 -9.40
CA VAL A 95 3.06 -0.89 -10.25
C VAL A 95 3.56 -1.11 -11.68
N ASP A 96 2.75 -1.76 -12.53
CA ASP A 96 3.10 -2.01 -13.93
C ASP A 96 2.86 -0.80 -14.84
N GLU A 97 1.84 0.00 -14.53
CA GLU A 97 1.44 1.18 -15.32
C GLU A 97 1.42 2.44 -14.44
N PRO A 98 2.56 3.14 -14.29
CA PRO A 98 2.60 4.40 -13.55
C PRO A 98 1.69 5.47 -14.17
N THR A 99 0.98 6.18 -13.30
CA THR A 99 0.06 7.28 -13.64
C THR A 99 0.70 8.66 -13.55
N VAL A 100 1.78 8.79 -12.79
CA VAL A 100 2.51 10.03 -12.55
C VAL A 100 3.66 10.14 -13.53
N GLU A 101 3.60 11.14 -14.40
CA GLU A 101 4.73 11.47 -15.28
C GLU A 101 5.88 12.09 -14.47
N VAL A 102 7.06 11.48 -14.61
CA VAL A 102 8.32 12.03 -14.14
C VAL A 102 9.04 12.64 -15.34
N GLY A 103 9.58 13.85 -15.17
CA GLY A 103 10.28 14.56 -16.24
C GLY A 103 11.47 13.77 -16.80
N GLU A 104 11.93 14.12 -18.01
CA GLU A 104 12.98 13.39 -18.76
C GLU A 104 14.38 13.35 -18.09
N GLY A 105 14.50 13.90 -16.88
CA GLY A 105 15.74 13.98 -16.13
C GLY A 105 15.92 12.86 -15.09
N ARG A 106 16.79 13.16 -14.12
CA ARG A 106 16.94 12.32 -12.94
C ARG A 106 15.89 12.71 -11.90
N VAL A 107 15.34 11.71 -11.22
CA VAL A 107 14.36 11.89 -10.15
C VAL A 107 15.12 12.08 -8.84
N GLY A 108 14.95 13.26 -8.23
CA GLY A 108 15.52 13.56 -6.92
C GLY A 108 14.81 12.77 -5.80
N LYS A 109 15.39 12.76 -4.61
CA LYS A 109 14.81 12.06 -3.46
C LYS A 109 13.37 12.50 -3.16
N GLU A 110 13.12 13.80 -3.12
CA GLU A 110 11.80 14.36 -2.76
C GLU A 110 10.73 14.00 -3.80
N ASP A 111 11.06 14.13 -5.09
CA ASP A 111 10.16 13.76 -6.19
C ASP A 111 9.91 12.25 -6.22
N PHE A 112 10.94 11.44 -5.92
CA PHE A 112 10.81 10.00 -5.79
C PHE A 112 9.82 9.68 -4.67
N GLU A 113 10.07 10.11 -3.44
CA GLU A 113 9.23 9.77 -2.29
C GLU A 113 7.77 10.21 -2.50
N LYS A 114 7.56 11.42 -3.05
CA LYS A 114 6.23 11.95 -3.32
C LYS A 114 5.49 11.16 -4.40
N ASN A 115 6.09 11.02 -5.59
CA ASN A 115 5.41 10.41 -6.73
C ASN A 115 5.24 8.90 -6.52
N PHE A 116 6.25 8.25 -5.94
CA PHE A 116 6.21 6.82 -5.63
C PHE A 116 5.09 6.51 -4.62
N LYS A 117 4.92 7.34 -3.58
CA LYS A 117 3.82 7.18 -2.62
C LYS A 117 2.45 7.29 -3.28
N ILE A 118 2.26 8.21 -4.22
CA ILE A 118 1.00 8.35 -4.98
C ILE A 118 0.68 7.06 -5.74
N GLU A 119 1.67 6.45 -6.40
CA GLU A 119 1.46 5.20 -7.15
C GLU A 119 1.14 4.03 -6.22
N LEU A 120 1.82 3.94 -5.08
CA LEU A 120 1.55 2.91 -4.07
C LEU A 120 0.16 3.08 -3.42
N ASP A 121 -0.27 4.33 -3.22
CA ASP A 121 -1.61 4.64 -2.74
C ASP A 121 -2.67 4.25 -3.79
N ASN A 122 -2.35 4.30 -5.09
CA ASN A 122 -3.23 3.82 -6.16
C ASN A 122 -3.36 2.29 -6.20
N LEU A 123 -2.34 1.55 -5.80
CA LEU A 123 -2.42 0.10 -5.59
C LEU A 123 -3.23 -0.31 -4.35
N SER A 124 -3.42 0.61 -3.41
CA SER A 124 -4.04 0.30 -2.13
C SER A 124 -5.56 0.09 -2.27
N LEU A 125 -6.04 -1.01 -1.71
CA LEU A 125 -7.41 -1.55 -1.88
C LEU A 125 -8.48 -0.79 -1.07
N THR A 126 -8.44 0.53 -0.97
CA THR A 126 -9.53 1.33 -0.34
C THR A 126 -9.84 2.57 -1.14
#